data_AF-A0A972Y6D8-F1
#
_entry.id   AF-A0A972Y6D8-F1
#
_cell.length_a   1.000
_cell.length_b   1.000
_cell.length_c   1.000
_cell.angle_alpha   90.00
_cell.angle_beta   90.00
_cell.angle_gamma   90.00
#
_symmetry.space_group_name_H-M   'P 1'
#
loop_
_entity.id
_entity.type
_entity.pdbx_description
1 polymer ?
#
loop_
_entity_poly.entity_id
_entity_poly.type
_entity_poly.pdbx_seq_one_letter_code
_entity_poly.pdbx_strand_id
1 'polypeptide(L)'
;DLELHMNSLQREVKDALDTLKDREKDVIKMYFGIDREYALTLNEIGEEFGLTRERVRQIKEKAIRRLKHTSRSRILKTYLG
;
A
#
# COMPACT_ATOMS: atom_id res chain seq x y z
N ASP A 1 -7.81 23.01 -9.74
CA ASP A 1 -6.71 22.13 -10.20
C ASP A 1 -6.12 21.18 -9.15
N LEU A 2 -5.85 21.59 -7.91
CA LEU A 2 -5.30 20.68 -6.87
C LEU A 2 -6.24 19.51 -6.53
N GLU A 3 -7.55 19.79 -6.44
CA GLU A 3 -8.58 18.83 -6.06
C GLU A 3 -8.78 17.73 -7.13
N LEU A 4 -8.65 18.08 -8.41
CA LEU A 4 -8.67 17.13 -9.52
C LEU A 4 -7.41 16.23 -9.52
N HIS A 5 -6.24 16.79 -9.19
CA HIS A 5 -5.01 16.02 -9.03
C HIS A 5 -5.08 15.03 -7.85
N MET A 6 -5.64 15.45 -6.71
CA MET A 6 -5.81 14.57 -5.55
C MET A 6 -6.78 13.42 -5.84
N ASN A 7 -7.90 13.70 -6.53
CA ASN A 7 -8.87 12.68 -6.92
C ASN A 7 -8.32 11.68 -7.95
N SER A 8 -7.50 12.15 -8.90
CA SER A 8 -6.79 11.29 -9.85
C SER A 8 -5.81 10.37 -9.12
N LEU A 9 -5.05 10.91 -8.17
CA LEU A 9 -4.05 10.18 -7.42
C LEU A 9 -4.65 9.11 -6.51
N GLN A 10 -5.72 9.44 -5.78
CA GLN A 10 -6.43 8.47 -4.95
C GLN A 10 -6.98 7.30 -5.78
N ARG A 11 -7.47 7.59 -7.00
CA ARG A 11 -7.97 6.57 -7.92
C ARG A 11 -6.84 5.65 -8.41
N GLU A 12 -5.70 6.21 -8.81
CA GLU A 12 -4.55 5.42 -9.25
C GLU A 12 -3.98 4.53 -8.13
N VAL A 13 -3.91 5.06 -6.91
CA VAL A 13 -3.51 4.28 -5.73
C VAL A 13 -4.49 3.15 -5.48
N LYS A 14 -5.81 3.42 -5.54
CA LYS A 14 -6.84 2.39 -5.39
C LYS A 14 -6.73 1.30 -6.47
N ASP A 15 -6.60 1.69 -7.73
CA ASP A 15 -6.46 0.77 -8.86
C ASP A 15 -5.19 -0.09 -8.78
N ALA A 16 -4.11 0.45 -8.21
CA ALA A 16 -2.89 -0.30 -7.96
C ALA A 16 -3.06 -1.28 -6.79
N LEU A 17 -3.69 -0.84 -5.69
CA LEU A 17 -3.99 -1.67 -4.54
C LEU A 17 -4.94 -2.83 -4.88
N ASP A 18 -5.88 -2.63 -5.81
CA ASP A 18 -6.80 -3.68 -6.28
C ASP A 18 -6.09 -4.81 -7.05
N THR A 19 -4.82 -4.64 -7.43
CA THR A 19 -4.01 -5.73 -8.03
C THR A 19 -3.34 -6.64 -6.99
N LEU A 20 -3.38 -6.25 -5.72
CA LEU A 20 -2.82 -7.01 -4.61
C LEU A 20 -3.83 -8.02 -4.05
N LYS A 21 -3.34 -9.03 -3.35
CA LYS A 21 -4.22 -9.88 -2.54
C LYS A 21 -4.77 -9.08 -1.36
N ASP A 22 -5.95 -9.43 -0.84
CA ASP A 22 -6.61 -8.70 0.25
C ASP A 22 -5.66 -8.43 1.44
N ARG A 23 -4.96 -9.47 1.93
CA ARG A 23 -3.96 -9.30 3.00
C ARG A 23 -2.77 -8.40 2.63
N GLU A 24 -2.31 -8.44 1.38
CA GLU A 24 -1.23 -7.57 0.90
C GLU A 24 -1.71 -6.11 0.82
N LYS A 25 -2.95 -5.91 0.34
CA LYS A 25 -3.62 -4.61 0.27
C LYS A 25 -3.82 -4.02 1.66
N ASP A 26 -4.32 -4.78 2.62
CA ASP A 26 -4.58 -4.29 3.98
C ASP A 26 -3.29 -3.90 4.70
N VAL A 27 -2.24 -4.72 4.60
CA VAL A 27 -0.92 -4.39 5.17
C VAL A 27 -0.35 -3.11 4.57
N ILE A 28 -0.49 -2.91 3.24
CA ILE A 28 -0.02 -1.68 2.58
C ILE A 28 -0.87 -0.48 2.99
N LYS A 29 -2.20 -0.62 3.06
CA LYS A 29 -3.09 0.46 3.52
C LYS A 29 -2.76 0.90 4.93
N MET A 30 -2.62 -0.05 5.85
CA MET A 30 -2.22 0.21 7.23
C MET A 30 -0.86 0.91 7.31
N TYR A 31 0.13 0.41 6.58
CA TYR A 31 1.50 0.92 6.65
C TYR A 31 1.65 2.34 6.10
N PHE A 32 0.85 2.72 5.10
CA PHE A 32 0.87 4.06 4.51
C PHE A 32 -0.25 4.97 5.00
N GLY A 33 -1.14 4.49 5.88
CA GLY A 33 -2.30 5.25 6.36
C GLY A 33 -3.35 5.52 5.28
N ILE A 34 -3.46 4.66 4.26
CA ILE A 34 -4.44 4.83 3.17
C ILE A 34 -5.82 4.37 3.69
N ASP A 35 -6.84 5.20 3.47
CA ASP A 35 -8.18 5.03 4.04
C ASP A 35 -8.21 5.03 5.59
N ARG A 36 -7.20 5.60 6.24
CA ARG A 36 -7.11 5.77 7.70
C ARG A 36 -6.61 7.16 8.07
N GLU A 37 -6.82 7.56 9.33
CA GLU A 37 -6.29 8.82 9.87
C GLU A 37 -4.77 8.79 10.04
N TYR A 38 -4.17 7.62 10.30
CA TYR A 38 -2.74 7.47 10.55
C TYR A 38 -2.18 6.15 10.03
N ALA A 39 -0.87 6.16 9.77
CA ALA A 39 -0.09 4.98 9.38
C ALA A 39 0.33 4.16 10.61
N LEU A 40 0.35 2.84 10.46
CA LEU A 40 0.78 1.89 11.48
C LEU A 40 2.20 1.38 11.23
N THR A 41 2.90 1.09 12.32
CA THR A 41 4.19 0.41 12.30
C THR A 41 4.03 -1.08 11.98
N LEU A 42 5.11 -1.73 11.54
CA LEU A 42 5.11 -3.17 11.28
C LEU A 42 4.78 -4.01 12.53
N ASN A 43 5.04 -3.48 13.72
CA ASN A 43 4.71 -4.13 14.98
C ASN A 43 3.21 -4.08 15.25
N GLU A 44 2.60 -2.90 15.17
CA GLU A 44 1.15 -2.71 15.39
C GLU A 44 0.34 -3.51 14.37
N ILE A 45 0.75 -3.51 13.11
CA ILE A 45 0.15 -4.35 12.06
C ILE A 45 0.32 -5.84 12.39
N GLY A 46 1.47 -6.22 12.96
CA GLY A 46 1.72 -7.58 13.41
C GLY A 46 0.75 -8.00 14.51
N GLU A 47 0.53 -7.14 15.50
CA GLU A 47 -0.43 -7.35 16.58
C GLU A 47 -1.87 -7.47 16.05
N GLU A 48 -2.29 -6.60 15.13
CA GLU A 48 -3.63 -6.62 14.54
C GLU A 48 -3.90 -7.90 13.72
N PHE A 49 -2.89 -8.43 13.03
CA PHE A 49 -3.02 -9.66 12.24
C PHE A 49 -2.62 -10.95 12.97
N GLY A 50 -2.16 -10.88 14.22
CA GLY A 50 -1.59 -12.04 14.93
C GLY A 50 -0.33 -12.59 14.23
N LEU A 51 0.47 -11.72 13.63
CA LEU A 51 1.69 -12.05 12.88
C LEU A 51 2.92 -11.45 13.54
N THR A 52 4.07 -12.09 13.32
CA THR A 52 5.34 -11.47 13.71
C THR A 52 5.64 -10.26 12.83
N ARG A 53 6.36 -9.28 13.38
CA ARG A 53 6.87 -8.11 12.64
C ARG A 53 7.53 -8.51 11.32
N GLU A 54 8.35 -9.57 11.37
CA GLU A 54 9.09 -10.06 10.21
C GLU A 54 8.15 -10.63 9.13
N ARG A 55 7.06 -11.29 9.53
CA ARG A 55 6.06 -11.77 8.59
C ARG A 55 5.33 -10.60 7.90
N VAL A 56 5.02 -9.54 8.63
CA VAL A 56 4.43 -8.31 8.06
C VAL A 56 5.41 -7.66 7.08
N ARG A 57 6.71 -7.58 7.43
CA ARG A 57 7.77 -7.08 6.53
C ARG A 57 7.78 -7.85 5.20
N GLN A 58 7.74 -9.17 5.26
CA GLN A 58 7.71 -10.03 4.07
C GLN A 58 6.46 -9.79 3.21
N ILE A 59 5.29 -9.65 3.83
CA ILE A 59 4.03 -9.35 3.11
C ILE A 59 4.15 -7.99 2.42
N LYS A 60 4.66 -6.97 3.13
CA LYS A 60 4.90 -5.63 2.58
C LYS A 60 5.82 -5.67 1.37
N GLU A 61 6.97 -6.32 1.48
CA GLU A 61 7.94 -6.41 0.38
C GLU A 61 7.38 -7.14 -0.84
N LYS A 62 6.61 -8.21 -0.61
CA LYS A 62 5.93 -8.94 -1.67
C LYS A 62 4.88 -8.08 -2.37
N ALA A 63 4.09 -7.31 -1.62
CA ALA A 63 3.12 -6.37 -2.16
C ALA A 63 3.81 -5.28 -2.98
N ILE A 64 4.86 -4.63 -2.45
CA ILE A 64 5.66 -3.62 -3.17
C ILE A 64 6.23 -4.21 -4.47
N ARG A 65 6.75 -5.44 -4.43
CA ARG A 65 7.27 -6.10 -5.63
C ARG A 65 6.17 -6.32 -6.67
N ARG A 66 4.96 -6.73 -6.28
CA ARG A 66 3.81 -6.83 -7.18
C ARG A 66 3.45 -5.48 -7.78
N LEU A 67 3.31 -4.44 -6.96
CA LEU A 67 3.03 -3.07 -7.43
C LEU A 67 4.07 -2.60 -8.47
N LYS A 68 5.36 -2.89 -8.25
CA LYS A 68 6.45 -2.56 -9.18
C LYS A 68 6.42 -3.35 -10.50
N HIS A 69 5.89 -4.58 -10.50
CA HIS A 69 5.85 -5.44 -11.69
C HIS A 69 4.55 -5.37 -12.48
N THR A 70 3.46 -4.87 -11.90
CA THR A 70 2.27 -4.53 -12.70
C THR A 70 2.64 -3.42 -13.67
N SER A 71 2.12 -3.45 -14.91
CA SER A 71 2.35 -2.43 -15.95
C SER A 71 1.97 -1.00 -15.51
N ARG A 72 1.25 -0.86 -14.38
CA ARG A 72 0.91 0.38 -13.68
C ARG A 72 2.05 0.98 -12.85
N SER A 73 3.19 0.29 -12.71
CA SER A 73 4.34 0.78 -11.92
C SER A 73 5.00 2.05 -12.47
N ARG A 74 4.72 2.42 -13.74
CA ARG A 74 5.14 3.70 -14.31
C ARG A 74 4.57 4.90 -13.55
N ILE A 75 3.36 4.78 -13.01
CA ILE A 75 2.66 5.86 -12.31
C ILE A 75 3.17 5.97 -10.86
N LEU A 76 3.27 4.83 -10.15
CA LEU A 76 3.75 4.80 -8.76
C LEU A 76 5.22 5.21 -8.60
N LYS A 77 6.04 5.09 -9.66
CA LYS A 77 7.44 5.56 -9.65
C LYS A 77 7.56 7.07 -9.49
N THR A 78 6.57 7.85 -9.92
CA THR A 78 6.57 9.31 -9.77
C THR A 78 6.29 9.74 -8.32
N TYR A 79 5.67 8.87 -7.51
CA TYR A 79 5.23 9.19 -6.15
C TYR A 79 6.05 8.53 -5.03
N LEU A 80 6.84 7.51 -5.37
CA LEU A 80 7.75 6.82 -4.44
C LEU A 80 9.23 7.14 -4.69
N GLY A 81 9.50 8.11 -5.58
CA GLY A 81 10.80 8.69 -5.87
C GLY A 81 11.00 9.99 -5.11
#